data_AF-A0A0L7LF78-F1
#
_entry.id   AF-A0A0L7LF78-F1
#
_cell.length_a   1.000
_cell.length_b   1.000
_cell.length_c   1.000
_cell.angle_alpha   90.00
_cell.angle_beta   90.00
_cell.angle_gamma   90.00
#
_symmetry.space_group_name_H-M   'P 1'
#
loop_
_entity.id
_entity.type
_entity.pdbx_description
1 polymer ?
#
loop_
_entity_poly.entity_id
_entity_poly.type
_entity_poly.pdbx_seq_one_letter_code
_entity_poly.pdbx_strand_id
1 'polypeptide(L)'
;MADFRSVVAAINEKLDGLDRHLETIEQRKPLSATIEVVELEKTVPQLKNEDQEALSSDLDIGHLPEMKGENILHTVIQVAAKLGVTLEERDIVFVERVGSADRVGKEKRARRVVVRLARRQLRYDLLSAARVRRTLSSTQLDIVAPTQRIYLNERLTRANRQLFHQVREECRRLQWRFSWTKRVRIYARQGDGKQVYPIRSEADVKRVFGPNLV
;
A
#
# COMPACT_ATOMS: atom_id res chain seq x y z
N MET A 1 56.40 47.70 10.43
CA MET A 1 55.39 48.26 9.51
C MET A 1 55.28 47.48 8.20
N ALA A 2 56.38 46.97 7.62
CA ALA A 2 56.34 46.15 6.39
C ALA A 2 55.69 44.77 6.58
N ASP A 3 55.98 44.05 7.67
CA ASP A 3 55.43 42.71 7.93
C ASP A 3 53.92 42.70 8.19
N PHE A 4 53.38 43.75 8.78
CA PHE A 4 51.93 43.85 8.97
C PHE A 4 51.20 44.04 7.64
N ARG A 5 51.79 44.80 6.71
CA ARG A 5 51.21 45.02 5.38
C ARG A 5 51.24 43.75 4.53
N SER A 6 52.29 42.93 4.64
CA SER A 6 52.35 41.65 3.89
C SER A 6 51.33 40.64 4.42
N VAL A 7 51.12 40.56 5.74
CA VAL A 7 50.08 39.70 6.34
C VAL A 7 48.68 40.14 5.92
N VAL A 8 48.40 41.44 5.94
CA VAL A 8 47.10 41.98 5.48
C VAL A 8 46.87 41.68 3.99
N ALA A 9 47.90 41.80 3.15
CA ALA A 9 47.79 41.46 1.73
C ALA A 9 47.47 39.97 1.51
N ALA A 10 48.14 39.06 2.24
CA ALA A 10 47.89 37.63 2.15
C ALA A 10 46.48 37.24 2.65
N ILE A 11 45.95 37.93 3.66
CA ILE A 11 44.58 37.72 4.14
C ILE A 11 43.56 38.18 3.10
N ASN A 12 43.78 39.34 2.48
CA ASN A 12 42.90 39.85 1.42
C ASN A 12 42.88 38.92 0.21
N GLU A 13 44.04 38.41 -0.22
CA GLU A 13 44.12 37.46 -1.33
C GLU A 13 43.35 36.16 -1.02
N LYS A 14 43.40 35.70 0.23
CA LYS A 14 42.66 34.53 0.69
C LYS A 14 41.16 34.78 0.80
N LEU A 15 40.75 35.98 1.22
CA LEU A 15 39.35 36.42 1.22
C LEU A 15 38.80 36.50 -0.20
N ASP A 16 39.53 37.12 -1.13
CA ASP A 16 39.15 37.17 -2.54
C ASP A 16 39.07 35.76 -3.16
N GLY A 17 39.95 34.85 -2.74
CA GLY A 17 39.91 33.43 -3.13
C GLY A 17 38.66 32.71 -2.61
N LEU A 18 38.25 32.99 -1.37
CA LEU A 18 37.03 32.44 -0.77
C LEU A 18 35.77 33.00 -1.41
N ASP A 19 35.73 34.31 -1.69
CA ASP A 19 34.59 34.97 -2.33
C ASP A 19 34.37 34.43 -3.75
N ARG A 20 35.44 34.26 -4.54
CA ARG A 20 35.33 33.60 -5.86
C ARG A 20 34.85 32.14 -5.75
N HIS A 21 35.25 31.43 -4.70
CA HIS A 21 34.81 30.06 -4.48
C HIS A 21 33.32 30.00 -4.08
N LEU A 22 32.86 30.92 -3.25
CA LEU A 22 31.45 31.09 -2.90
C LEU A 22 30.61 31.45 -4.12
N GLU A 23 31.04 32.41 -4.93
CA GLU A 23 30.36 32.75 -6.19
C GLU A 23 30.28 31.55 -7.15
N THR A 24 31.34 30.74 -7.23
CA THR A 24 31.33 29.51 -8.05
C THR A 24 30.34 28.47 -7.52
N ILE A 25 30.21 28.32 -6.20
CA ILE A 25 29.25 27.42 -5.56
C ILE A 25 27.81 27.93 -5.74
N GLU A 26 27.59 29.24 -5.60
CA GLU A 26 26.27 29.86 -5.77
C GLU A 26 25.81 29.89 -7.24
N GLN A 27 26.73 30.08 -8.19
CA GLN A 27 26.44 29.97 -9.63
C GLN A 27 26.23 28.52 -10.06
N ARG A 28 26.83 27.55 -9.35
CA ARG A 28 26.41 26.14 -9.36
C ARG A 28 25.08 25.94 -8.61
N LYS A 29 24.16 26.91 -8.68
CA LYS A 29 22.75 26.66 -8.44
C LYS A 29 22.39 25.40 -9.22
N PRO A 30 21.90 24.35 -8.56
CA PRO A 30 21.72 23.07 -9.21
C PRO A 30 20.41 23.13 -10.00
N LEU A 31 20.35 23.92 -11.09
CA LEU A 31 19.19 23.90 -11.98
C LEU A 31 18.99 22.47 -12.51
N SER A 32 20.08 21.74 -12.81
CA SER A 32 20.01 20.31 -13.15
C SER A 32 19.42 19.48 -12.02
N ALA A 33 19.95 19.58 -10.79
CA ALA A 33 19.41 18.76 -9.69
C ALA A 33 18.01 19.20 -9.25
N THR A 34 17.63 20.47 -9.44
CA THR A 34 16.28 20.97 -9.13
C THR A 34 15.29 20.45 -10.18
N ILE A 35 15.66 20.44 -11.47
CA ILE A 35 14.85 19.86 -12.54
C ILE A 35 14.72 18.35 -12.32
N GLU A 36 15.83 17.66 -12.03
CA GLU A 36 15.83 16.21 -11.73
C GLU A 36 14.98 15.87 -10.51
N VAL A 37 15.05 16.66 -9.42
CA VAL A 37 14.20 16.47 -8.24
C VAL A 37 12.73 16.67 -8.59
N VAL A 38 12.39 17.70 -9.37
CA VAL A 38 11.00 17.96 -9.80
C VAL A 38 10.47 16.85 -10.72
N GLU A 39 11.30 16.29 -11.60
CA GLU A 39 10.92 15.16 -12.45
C GLU A 39 10.77 13.86 -11.64
N LEU A 40 11.65 13.60 -10.69
CA LEU A 40 11.55 12.48 -9.75
C LEU A 40 10.28 12.58 -8.91
N GLU A 41 9.95 13.77 -8.41
CA GLU A 41 8.73 14.03 -7.63
C GLU A 41 7.45 13.75 -8.43
N LYS A 42 7.47 13.90 -9.77
CA LYS A 42 6.35 13.54 -10.64
C LYS A 42 6.32 12.05 -10.99
N THR A 43 7.49 11.45 -11.21
CA THR A 43 7.61 10.06 -11.69
C THR A 43 7.32 9.06 -10.58
N VAL A 44 7.76 9.32 -9.34
CA VAL A 44 7.55 8.41 -8.21
C VAL A 44 6.06 8.14 -7.92
N PRO A 45 5.16 9.15 -7.86
CA PRO A 45 3.73 8.92 -7.74
C PRO A 45 3.11 8.14 -8.92
N GLN A 46 3.60 8.36 -10.14
CA GLN A 46 3.12 7.64 -11.32
C GLN A 46 3.45 6.16 -11.23
N LEU A 47 4.71 5.81 -10.95
CA LEU A 47 5.16 4.43 -10.73
C LEU A 47 4.38 3.75 -9.61
N LYS A 48 4.14 4.43 -8.48
CA LYS A 48 3.33 3.90 -7.37
C LYS A 48 1.90 3.56 -7.79
N ASN A 49 1.31 4.36 -8.68
CA ASN A 49 -0.03 4.10 -9.19
C ASN A 49 -0.04 2.93 -10.17
N GLU A 50 0.96 2.83 -11.03
CA GLU A 50 1.12 1.74 -12.00
C GLU A 50 1.35 0.40 -11.28
N ASP A 51 2.25 0.37 -10.30
CA ASP A 51 2.50 -0.79 -9.43
C ASP A 51 1.20 -1.26 -8.77
N GLN A 52 0.36 -0.32 -8.35
CA GLN A 52 -0.90 -0.66 -7.71
C GLN A 52 -1.94 -1.17 -8.71
N GLU A 53 -2.02 -0.57 -9.90
CA GLU A 53 -2.93 -0.99 -10.98
C GLU A 53 -2.56 -2.37 -11.53
N ALA A 54 -1.27 -2.74 -11.51
CA ALA A 54 -0.81 -4.08 -11.86
C ALA A 54 -1.43 -5.18 -10.96
N LEU A 55 -1.85 -4.83 -9.75
CA LEU A 55 -2.53 -5.74 -8.81
C LEU A 55 -4.07 -5.76 -8.97
N SER A 56 -4.61 -5.15 -10.03
CA SER A 56 -6.06 -5.04 -10.28
C SER A 56 -6.78 -6.36 -10.56
N SER A 57 -6.05 -7.45 -10.80
CA SER A 57 -6.59 -8.81 -10.90
C SER A 57 -6.25 -9.68 -9.67
N ASP A 58 -5.63 -9.10 -8.65
CA ASP A 58 -5.04 -9.85 -7.54
C ASP A 58 -5.92 -9.76 -6.28
N LEU A 59 -6.00 -10.87 -5.56
CA LEU A 59 -6.70 -11.02 -4.27
C LEU A 59 -5.74 -11.40 -3.15
N ASP A 60 -6.13 -11.01 -1.95
CA ASP A 60 -5.50 -11.42 -0.71
C ASP A 60 -6.55 -12.15 0.15
N ILE A 61 -6.31 -13.43 0.42
CA ILE A 61 -7.14 -14.28 1.26
C ILE A 61 -6.44 -14.45 2.61
N GLY A 62 -7.06 -13.89 3.65
CA GLY A 62 -6.59 -13.97 5.02
C GLY A 62 -7.33 -15.03 5.83
N HIS A 63 -6.64 -15.56 6.85
CA HIS A 63 -7.18 -16.55 7.80
C HIS A 63 -7.64 -17.87 7.17
N LEU A 64 -7.02 -18.24 6.05
CA LEU A 64 -7.15 -19.57 5.50
C LEU A 64 -6.20 -20.52 6.26
N PRO A 65 -6.69 -21.56 6.97
CA PRO A 65 -5.85 -22.50 7.71
C PRO A 65 -4.74 -23.10 6.84
N GLU A 66 -3.55 -23.36 7.40
CA GLU A 66 -2.45 -24.04 6.72
C GLU A 66 -2.49 -25.54 7.04
N MET A 67 -2.47 -26.39 6.01
CA MET A 67 -2.31 -27.84 6.17
C MET A 67 -1.03 -28.35 5.50
N LYS A 68 -0.46 -29.42 6.05
CA LYS A 68 0.69 -30.09 5.42
C LYS A 68 0.22 -30.79 4.14
N GLY A 69 0.89 -30.50 3.02
CA GLY A 69 0.54 -31.07 1.71
C GLY A 69 -0.73 -30.48 1.09
N GLU A 70 -1.13 -29.27 1.49
CA GLU A 70 -2.32 -28.62 0.93
C GLU A 70 -2.19 -28.30 -0.56
N ASN A 71 -3.29 -28.46 -1.29
CA ASN A 71 -3.43 -27.93 -2.64
C ASN A 71 -4.14 -26.58 -2.57
N ILE A 72 -3.35 -25.49 -2.55
CA ILE A 72 -3.87 -24.12 -2.38
C ILE A 72 -4.81 -23.73 -3.53
N LEU A 73 -4.50 -24.15 -4.76
CA LEU A 73 -5.32 -23.90 -5.93
C LEU A 73 -6.72 -24.50 -5.76
N HIS A 74 -6.79 -25.78 -5.38
CA HIS A 74 -8.06 -26.44 -5.12
C HIS A 74 -8.85 -25.74 -3.99
N THR A 75 -8.17 -25.38 -2.88
CA THR A 75 -8.81 -24.67 -1.78
C THR A 75 -9.39 -23.32 -2.20
N VAL A 76 -8.71 -22.58 -3.09
CA VAL A 76 -9.22 -21.31 -3.64
C VAL A 76 -10.47 -21.53 -4.49
N ILE A 77 -10.51 -22.59 -5.30
CA ILE A 77 -11.69 -22.96 -6.08
C ILE A 77 -12.85 -23.33 -5.16
N GLN A 78 -12.61 -24.09 -4.09
CA GLN A 78 -13.63 -24.39 -3.08
C GLN A 78 -14.16 -23.12 -2.40
N VAL A 79 -13.27 -22.19 -2.02
CA VAL A 79 -13.67 -20.88 -1.47
C VAL A 79 -14.57 -20.11 -2.43
N ALA A 80 -14.22 -20.06 -3.72
CA ALA A 80 -15.04 -19.42 -4.75
C ALA A 80 -16.43 -20.08 -4.87
N ALA A 81 -16.48 -21.41 -4.90
CA ALA A 81 -17.73 -22.16 -4.97
C ALA A 81 -18.64 -21.90 -3.76
N LYS A 82 -18.10 -21.82 -2.54
CA LYS A 82 -18.88 -21.47 -1.32
C LYS A 82 -19.41 -20.04 -1.37
N LEU A 83 -18.72 -19.14 -2.07
CA LEU A 83 -19.20 -17.79 -2.35
C LEU A 83 -20.22 -17.74 -3.50
N GLY A 84 -20.45 -18.85 -4.20
CA GLY A 84 -21.37 -18.93 -5.34
C GLY A 84 -20.77 -18.39 -6.64
N VAL A 85 -19.45 -18.35 -6.75
CA VAL A 85 -18.73 -17.93 -7.96
C VAL A 85 -18.04 -19.16 -8.55
N THR A 86 -18.34 -19.49 -9.79
CA THR A 86 -17.64 -20.56 -10.52
C THR A 86 -16.24 -20.10 -10.89
N LEU A 87 -15.24 -20.86 -10.45
CA LEU A 87 -13.83 -20.60 -10.75
C LEU A 87 -13.20 -21.90 -11.23
N GLU A 88 -12.49 -21.85 -12.36
CA GLU A 88 -11.75 -22.99 -12.90
C GLU A 88 -10.24 -22.77 -12.79
N GLU A 89 -9.44 -23.83 -12.95
CA GLU A 89 -7.98 -23.72 -12.84
C GLU A 89 -7.40 -22.72 -13.86
N ARG A 90 -7.96 -22.69 -15.08
CA ARG A 90 -7.57 -21.74 -16.14
C ARG A 90 -7.81 -20.26 -15.80
N ASP A 91 -8.67 -19.98 -14.83
CA ASP A 91 -8.96 -18.63 -14.38
C ASP A 91 -7.93 -18.11 -13.38
N ILE A 92 -7.09 -18.98 -12.83
CA ILE A 92 -6.05 -18.66 -11.86
C ILE A 92 -4.71 -18.64 -12.59
N VAL A 93 -4.07 -17.47 -12.65
CA VAL A 93 -2.72 -17.31 -13.24
C VAL A 93 -1.66 -17.82 -12.28
N PHE A 94 -1.77 -17.47 -11.00
CA PHE A 94 -0.93 -18.04 -9.95
C PHE A 94 -1.62 -17.95 -8.59
N VAL A 95 -1.18 -18.82 -7.68
CA VAL A 95 -1.61 -18.84 -6.29
C VAL A 95 -0.46 -19.26 -5.39
N GLU A 96 -0.23 -18.52 -4.31
CA GLU A 96 0.84 -18.82 -3.37
C GLU A 96 0.55 -18.32 -1.95
N ARG A 97 1.21 -18.92 -0.96
CA ARG A 97 1.25 -18.40 0.41
C ARG A 97 2.34 -17.34 0.54
N VAL A 98 1.98 -16.15 0.98
CA VAL A 98 2.91 -15.02 1.12
C VAL A 98 2.98 -14.55 2.57
N GLY A 99 4.19 -14.18 2.97
CA GLY A 99 4.52 -13.68 4.30
C GLY A 99 5.23 -14.71 5.15
N SER A 100 5.80 -14.24 6.25
CA SER A 100 6.40 -15.10 7.26
C SER A 100 5.30 -15.81 8.06
N ALA A 101 5.62 -17.00 8.57
CA ALA A 101 4.78 -17.63 9.59
C ALA A 101 4.90 -16.83 10.89
N ASP A 102 4.14 -15.72 10.98
CA ASP A 102 4.15 -14.85 12.14
C ASP A 102 3.57 -15.58 13.34
N ARG A 103 4.31 -15.56 14.44
CA ARG A 103 3.80 -15.97 15.76
C ARG A 103 3.19 -14.75 16.41
N VAL A 104 1.89 -14.80 16.70
CA VAL A 104 1.25 -13.81 17.58
C VAL A 104 1.08 -14.49 18.93
N GLY A 105 1.98 -14.19 19.87
CA GLY A 105 2.05 -14.92 21.13
C GLY A 105 2.49 -16.38 20.93
N LYS A 106 1.68 -17.33 21.42
CA LYS A 106 1.93 -18.77 21.30
C LYS A 106 1.35 -19.42 20.03
N GLU A 107 0.50 -18.72 19.28
CA GLU A 107 -0.19 -19.27 18.12
C GLU A 107 0.48 -18.86 16.81
N LYS A 108 0.61 -19.85 15.91
CA LYS A 108 1.12 -19.65 14.56
C LYS A 108 -0.02 -19.12 13.68
N ARG A 109 0.06 -17.86 13.26
CA ARG A 109 -0.93 -17.30 12.32
C ARG A 109 -0.67 -17.88 10.93
N ALA A 110 -1.72 -18.36 10.28
CA ALA A 110 -1.62 -18.82 8.90
C ALA A 110 -1.19 -17.66 7.97
N ARG A 111 -0.24 -17.95 7.08
CA ARG A 111 0.19 -17.05 6.01
C ARG A 111 -0.97 -16.77 5.08
N ARG A 112 -0.97 -15.56 4.53
CA ARG A 112 -2.00 -15.12 3.59
C ARG A 112 -1.82 -15.83 2.27
N VAL A 113 -2.92 -16.08 1.56
CA VAL A 113 -2.86 -16.59 0.20
C VAL A 113 -3.05 -15.42 -0.76
N VAL A 114 -2.14 -15.29 -1.72
CA VAL A 114 -2.28 -14.35 -2.83
C VAL A 114 -2.72 -15.12 -4.06
N VAL A 115 -3.71 -14.59 -4.77
CA VAL A 115 -4.24 -15.20 -5.99
C VAL A 115 -4.25 -14.13 -7.07
N ARG A 116 -3.66 -14.42 -8.23
CA ARG A 116 -3.87 -13.61 -9.44
C ARG A 116 -4.84 -14.32 -10.35
N LEU A 117 -5.88 -13.62 -10.75
CA LEU A 117 -6.87 -14.12 -11.69
C LEU A 117 -6.55 -13.66 -13.12
N ALA A 118 -6.95 -14.46 -14.10
CA ALA A 118 -6.82 -14.12 -15.51
C ALA A 118 -7.68 -12.90 -15.88
N ARG A 119 -8.80 -12.70 -15.19
CA ARG A 119 -9.79 -11.67 -15.48
C ARG A 119 -10.05 -10.80 -14.26
N ARG A 120 -9.97 -9.48 -14.44
CA ARG A 120 -10.32 -8.48 -13.41
C ARG A 120 -11.77 -8.62 -12.94
N GLN A 121 -12.68 -9.04 -13.82
CA GLN A 121 -14.11 -9.21 -13.50
C GLN A 121 -14.33 -10.28 -12.42
N LEU A 122 -13.66 -11.44 -12.53
CA LEU A 122 -13.77 -12.52 -11.54
C LEU A 122 -13.35 -12.05 -10.14
N ARG A 123 -12.33 -11.19 -10.07
CA ARG A 123 -11.93 -10.57 -8.80
C ARG A 123 -13.08 -9.75 -8.20
N TYR A 124 -13.72 -8.91 -9.01
CA TYR A 124 -14.84 -8.09 -8.55
C TYR A 124 -16.00 -8.97 -8.07
N ASP A 125 -16.33 -10.03 -8.80
CA ASP A 125 -17.42 -10.94 -8.46
C ASP A 125 -17.16 -11.65 -7.14
N LEU A 126 -15.94 -12.18 -6.93
CA LEU A 126 -15.52 -12.81 -5.68
C LEU A 126 -15.58 -11.85 -4.48
N LEU A 127 -15.06 -10.63 -4.64
CA LEU A 127 -15.08 -9.64 -3.56
C LEU A 127 -16.50 -9.15 -3.26
N SER A 128 -17.32 -8.99 -4.28
CA SER A 128 -18.74 -8.63 -4.14
C SER A 128 -19.48 -9.72 -3.38
N ALA A 129 -19.32 -10.97 -3.82
CA ALA A 129 -19.90 -12.15 -3.18
C ALA A 129 -19.45 -12.27 -1.72
N ALA A 130 -18.17 -12.11 -1.41
CA ALA A 130 -17.65 -12.15 -0.03
C ALA A 130 -18.16 -11.02 0.87
N ARG A 131 -18.43 -9.83 0.30
CA ARG A 131 -19.02 -8.70 1.05
C ARG A 131 -20.47 -8.96 1.45
N VAL A 132 -21.22 -9.65 0.59
CA VAL A 132 -22.62 -10.04 0.82
C VAL A 132 -22.69 -11.28 1.71
N ARG A 133 -21.99 -12.36 1.33
CA ARG A 133 -21.90 -13.64 2.03
C ARG A 133 -20.80 -13.57 3.09
N ARG A 134 -21.12 -12.92 4.21
CA ARG A 134 -20.21 -12.73 5.35
C ARG A 134 -19.96 -13.99 6.20
N THR A 135 -20.46 -15.13 5.75
CA THR A 135 -20.50 -16.40 6.47
C THR A 135 -19.37 -17.36 6.12
N LEU A 136 -18.41 -16.94 5.28
CA LEU A 136 -17.29 -17.80 4.88
C LEU A 136 -16.40 -18.14 6.07
N SER A 137 -16.36 -19.42 6.44
CA SER A 137 -15.57 -19.95 7.57
C SER A 137 -14.78 -21.19 7.17
N SER A 138 -13.74 -21.49 7.94
CA SER A 138 -12.92 -22.70 7.76
C SER A 138 -13.73 -24.00 7.82
N THR A 139 -14.82 -24.04 8.59
CA THR A 139 -15.72 -25.20 8.69
C THR A 139 -16.48 -25.53 7.40
N GLN A 140 -16.61 -24.56 6.49
CA GLN A 140 -17.26 -24.76 5.19
C GLN A 140 -16.30 -25.33 4.15
N LEU A 141 -15.01 -25.27 4.43
CA LEU A 141 -13.98 -25.96 3.69
C LEU A 141 -13.83 -27.32 4.36
N ASP A 142 -13.65 -28.39 3.60
CA ASP A 142 -13.50 -29.75 4.12
C ASP A 142 -12.11 -29.95 4.76
N ILE A 143 -11.78 -29.07 5.71
CA ILE A 143 -10.49 -28.85 6.34
C ILE A 143 -10.66 -29.01 7.85
N VAL A 144 -9.84 -29.88 8.43
CA VAL A 144 -9.79 -30.06 9.89
C VAL A 144 -8.94 -28.93 10.49
N ALA A 145 -9.59 -27.83 10.86
CA ALA A 145 -8.96 -26.69 11.51
C ALA A 145 -9.93 -25.99 12.48
N PRO A 146 -9.42 -25.18 13.43
CA PRO A 146 -10.28 -24.34 14.26
C PRO A 146 -11.21 -23.47 13.41
N THR A 147 -12.44 -23.28 13.91
CA THR A 147 -13.42 -22.41 13.26
C THR A 147 -12.93 -20.97 13.25
N GLN A 148 -12.63 -20.46 12.07
CA GLN A 148 -12.24 -19.07 11.87
C GLN A 148 -12.84 -18.51 10.59
N ARG A 149 -13.11 -17.21 10.60
CA ARG A 149 -13.67 -16.51 9.45
C ARG A 149 -12.57 -16.24 8.42
N ILE A 150 -12.87 -16.55 7.16
CA ILE A 150 -11.97 -16.30 6.04
C ILE A 150 -12.33 -14.95 5.42
N TYR A 151 -11.31 -14.16 5.10
CA TYR A 151 -11.48 -12.81 4.55
C TYR A 151 -10.87 -12.71 3.16
N LEU A 152 -11.66 -12.23 2.20
CA LEU A 152 -11.19 -11.87 0.87
C LEU A 152 -11.04 -10.35 0.78
N ASN A 153 -9.85 -9.89 0.39
CA ASN A 153 -9.53 -8.47 0.23
C ASN A 153 -8.89 -8.20 -1.13
N GLU A 154 -8.92 -6.93 -1.54
CA GLU A 154 -8.09 -6.48 -2.67
C GLU A 154 -6.62 -6.56 -2.30
N ARG A 155 -5.77 -6.98 -3.24
CA ARG A 155 -4.32 -6.95 -3.03
C ARG A 155 -3.82 -5.51 -3.16
N LEU A 156 -3.18 -5.01 -2.12
CA LEU A 156 -2.51 -3.71 -2.11
C LEU A 156 -0.99 -3.88 -2.09
N THR A 157 -0.28 -2.92 -2.71
CA THR A 157 1.16 -2.75 -2.54
C THR A 157 1.50 -2.54 -1.07
N ARG A 158 2.76 -2.74 -0.68
CA ARG A 158 3.20 -2.52 0.70
C ARG A 158 2.89 -1.10 1.17
N ALA A 159 3.19 -0.10 0.34
CA ALA A 159 2.93 1.31 0.63
C ALA A 159 1.42 1.57 0.83
N ASN A 160 0.57 1.09 -0.08
CA ASN A 160 -0.87 1.30 0.06
C ASN A 160 -1.50 0.51 1.21
N ARG A 161 -0.92 -0.63 1.59
CA ARG A 161 -1.34 -1.36 2.79
C ARG A 161 -1.02 -0.57 4.06
N GLN A 162 0.15 0.05 4.13
CA GLN A 162 0.53 0.95 5.24
C GLN A 162 -0.36 2.19 5.27
N LEU A 163 -0.58 2.83 4.11
CA LEU A 163 -1.49 3.96 3.97
C LEU A 163 -2.91 3.61 4.42
N PHE A 164 -3.43 2.46 3.99
CA PHE A 164 -4.78 2.04 4.39
C PHE A 164 -4.88 1.72 5.88
N HIS A 165 -3.81 1.20 6.48
CA HIS A 165 -3.74 1.03 7.93
C HIS A 165 -3.83 2.40 8.63
N GLN A 166 -3.02 3.38 8.22
CA GLN A 166 -3.09 4.75 8.76
C GLN A 166 -4.48 5.36 8.62
N VAL A 167 -5.11 5.24 7.44
CA VAL A 167 -6.49 5.72 7.21
C VAL A 167 -7.48 5.09 8.18
N ARG A 168 -7.35 3.79 8.47
CA ARG A 168 -8.22 3.10 9.44
C ARG A 168 -8.01 3.58 10.87
N GLU A 169 -6.77 3.85 11.26
CA GLU A 169 -6.46 4.41 12.57
C GLU A 169 -7.05 5.82 12.71
N GLU A 170 -6.89 6.68 11.70
CA GLU A 170 -7.49 8.01 11.69
C GLU A 170 -9.03 7.96 11.71
N CYS A 171 -9.63 7.07 10.92
CA CYS A 171 -11.08 6.89 10.98
C CYS A 171 -11.54 6.44 12.37
N ARG A 172 -10.79 5.57 13.06
CA ARG A 172 -11.12 5.16 14.44
C ARG A 172 -10.94 6.34 15.41
N ARG A 173 -9.86 7.09 15.31
CA ARG A 173 -9.57 8.25 16.17
C ARG A 173 -10.65 9.33 16.05
N LEU A 174 -11.09 9.62 14.83
CA LEU A 174 -12.07 10.67 14.52
C LEU A 174 -13.50 10.15 14.41
N GLN A 175 -13.76 8.88 14.72
CA GLN A 175 -15.07 8.24 14.63
C GLN A 175 -15.73 8.34 13.24
N TRP A 176 -14.92 8.31 12.17
CA TRP A 176 -15.43 8.19 10.81
C TRP A 176 -15.96 6.78 10.57
N ARG A 177 -17.16 6.70 10.02
CA ARG A 177 -17.91 5.45 9.91
C ARG A 177 -17.39 4.52 8.80
N PHE A 178 -16.75 5.05 7.76
CA PHE A 178 -16.41 4.26 6.58
C PHE A 178 -14.97 4.47 6.09
N SER A 179 -14.26 3.36 5.90
CA SER A 179 -13.02 3.28 5.11
C SER A 179 -13.00 1.96 4.33
N TRP A 180 -12.66 2.01 3.05
CA TRP A 180 -12.70 0.83 2.19
C TRP A 180 -11.74 0.94 1.00
N THR A 181 -11.53 -0.19 0.32
CA THR A 181 -10.88 -0.23 -0.98
C THR A 181 -11.87 -0.57 -2.09
N LYS A 182 -11.68 0.04 -3.25
CA LYS A 182 -12.45 -0.23 -4.46
C LYS A 182 -11.58 0.05 -5.67
N ARG A 183 -11.43 -0.94 -6.55
CA ARG A 183 -10.55 -0.84 -7.74
C ARG A 183 -9.13 -0.47 -7.33
N VAL A 184 -8.65 -1.12 -6.27
CA VAL A 184 -7.29 -0.98 -5.74
C VAL A 184 -6.94 0.42 -5.24
N ARG A 185 -7.96 1.27 -5.01
CA ARG A 185 -7.84 2.61 -4.46
C ARG A 185 -8.50 2.67 -3.09
N ILE A 186 -7.96 3.52 -2.21
CA ILE A 186 -8.43 3.70 -0.84
C ILE A 186 -9.40 4.88 -0.78
N TYR A 187 -10.48 4.71 -0.03
CA TYR A 187 -11.49 5.73 0.20
C TYR A 187 -11.85 5.81 1.68
N ALA A 188 -12.26 7.01 2.11
CA ALA A 188 -12.83 7.26 3.41
C ALA A 188 -14.08 8.14 3.30
N ARG A 189 -15.02 7.97 4.22
CA ARG A 189 -16.22 8.81 4.35
C ARG A 189 -16.63 8.89 5.82
N GLN A 190 -16.92 10.10 6.29
CA GLN A 190 -17.24 10.37 7.69
C GLN A 190 -18.55 9.69 8.13
N GLY A 191 -19.61 9.80 7.35
CA GLY A 191 -20.94 9.28 7.67
C GLY A 191 -21.80 9.10 6.43
N ASP A 192 -23.05 8.65 6.62
CA ASP A 192 -23.98 8.51 5.50
C ASP A 192 -24.30 9.87 4.87
N GLY A 193 -24.43 9.89 3.54
CA GLY A 193 -24.66 11.12 2.77
C GLY A 193 -23.48 12.10 2.70
N LYS A 194 -22.38 11.87 3.43
CA LYS A 194 -21.18 12.72 3.40
C LYS A 194 -20.28 12.45 2.19
N GLN A 195 -19.41 13.41 1.88
CA GLN A 195 -18.45 13.32 0.79
C GLN A 195 -17.54 12.09 0.93
N VAL A 196 -17.27 11.43 -0.19
CA VAL A 196 -16.28 10.35 -0.29
C VAL A 196 -14.93 10.96 -0.66
N TYR A 197 -13.90 10.68 0.14
CA TYR A 197 -12.55 11.15 -0.10
C TYR A 197 -11.67 10.02 -0.64
N PRO A 198 -11.11 10.15 -1.86
CA PRO A 198 -10.04 9.28 -2.31
C PRO A 198 -8.74 9.63 -1.56
N ILE A 199 -8.06 8.61 -1.04
CA ILE A 199 -6.76 8.77 -0.35
C ILE A 199 -5.70 8.06 -1.19
N ARG A 200 -4.75 8.83 -1.73
CA ARG A 200 -3.68 8.31 -2.60
C ARG A 200 -2.30 8.46 -1.97
N SER A 201 -2.18 9.30 -0.95
CA SER A 201 -0.92 9.65 -0.32
C SER A 201 -1.09 10.01 1.15
N GLU A 202 0.02 10.12 1.88
CA GLU A 202 0.02 10.65 3.24
C GLU A 202 -0.42 12.13 3.30
N ALA A 203 -0.16 12.91 2.24
CA ALA A 203 -0.65 14.27 2.13
C ALA A 203 -2.18 14.32 2.09
N ASP A 204 -2.83 13.36 1.42
CA ASP A 204 -4.29 13.23 1.46
C ASP A 204 -4.80 12.88 2.86
N VAL A 205 -4.08 12.04 3.61
CA VAL A 205 -4.44 11.74 5.01
C VAL A 205 -4.45 13.02 5.84
N LYS A 206 -3.39 13.83 5.75
CA LYS A 206 -3.30 15.13 6.45
C LYS A 206 -4.40 16.09 6.00
N ARG A 207 -4.69 16.16 4.70
CA ARG A 207 -5.71 17.04 4.15
C ARG A 207 -7.13 16.63 4.57
N VAL A 208 -7.41 15.33 4.67
CA VAL A 208 -8.76 14.79 4.92
C VAL A 208 -9.06 14.60 6.42
N PHE A 209 -8.05 14.30 7.23
CA PHE A 209 -8.19 14.05 8.67
C PHE A 209 -7.52 15.11 9.56
N GLY A 210 -6.88 16.12 8.94
CA GLY A 210 -6.26 17.22 9.65
C GLY A 210 -7.26 18.17 10.31
N PRO A 211 -6.79 19.03 11.23
CA PRO A 211 -7.64 19.88 12.07
C PRO A 211 -8.45 20.95 11.30
N ASN A 212 -8.24 21.13 10.00
CA ASN A 212 -8.85 22.22 9.20
C ASN A 212 -10.13 21.81 8.44
N LEU A 213 -10.88 20.82 8.93
CA LEU A 213 -12.11 20.32 8.30
C LEU A 213 -13.34 20.42 9.22
N VAL A 214 -13.31 21.34 10.19
CA VAL A 214 -14.50 21.78 10.94
C VAL A 214 -15.12 22.98 10.25
#